data_AF-A0A2E7VDU9-F1
#
_entry.id   AF-A0A2E7VDU9-F1
#
_cell.length_a   1.000
_cell.length_b   1.000
_cell.length_c   1.000
_cell.angle_alpha   90.00
_cell.angle_beta   90.00
_cell.angle_gamma   90.00
#
_symmetry.space_group_name_H-M   'P 1'
#
loop_
_entity.id
_entity.type
_entity.pdbx_description
1 polymer ?
#
loop_
_entity_poly.entity_id
_entity_poly.type
_entity_poly.pdbx_seq_one_letter_code
_entity_poly.pdbx_strand_id
1 'polypeptide(L)'
;MNKLILIVSSLAVVFSCGCQTSTNFGKQEEPVYGKRNLEILLPGKNYQEVVEMLGQPNGAGGDASGLLVTWEYRREVLDQATGLTFYLSRILLTFEKGICVDVQVELL
;
A
#
# COMPACT_ATOMS: atom_id res chain seq x y z
N MET A 1 66.80 -12.08 -30.03
CA MET A 1 65.98 -10.91 -29.66
C MET A 1 64.75 -10.89 -30.56
N ASN A 2 63.59 -10.89 -29.91
CA ASN A 2 62.22 -10.57 -30.34
C ASN A 2 61.58 -11.32 -31.51
N LYS A 3 60.54 -12.07 -31.13
CA LYS A 3 59.55 -12.79 -31.96
C LYS A 3 58.36 -11.88 -32.32
N LEU A 4 57.46 -12.48 -33.11
CA LEU A 4 56.03 -12.20 -33.39
C LEU A 4 55.78 -11.34 -34.62
N ILE A 5 55.40 -11.91 -35.77
CA ILE A 5 54.14 -12.62 -36.14
C ILE A 5 52.95 -11.65 -36.26
N LEU A 6 52.58 -11.37 -37.51
CA LEU A 6 51.31 -10.80 -37.98
C LEU A 6 50.20 -11.85 -37.86
N ILE A 7 49.07 -11.51 -37.22
CA ILE A 7 47.75 -12.10 -37.55
C ILE A 7 46.69 -11.01 -37.42
N VAL A 8 45.95 -10.82 -38.52
CA VAL A 8 44.73 -10.04 -38.63
C VAL A 8 43.56 -10.95 -38.22
N SER A 9 42.69 -10.53 -37.29
CA SER A 9 41.34 -11.12 -37.22
C SER A 9 40.34 -10.14 -36.61
N SER A 10 39.37 -9.74 -37.42
CA SER A 10 38.12 -9.08 -37.08
C SER A 10 37.38 -9.81 -35.95
N LEU A 11 36.79 -9.09 -34.99
CA LEU A 11 35.46 -9.44 -34.46
C LEU A 11 34.86 -8.36 -33.55
N ALA A 12 33.60 -8.03 -33.85
CA ALA A 12 32.54 -7.53 -32.99
C ALA A 12 32.70 -6.14 -32.32
N VAL A 13 32.11 -5.14 -32.98
CA VAL A 13 31.47 -4.00 -32.30
C VAL A 13 30.38 -4.58 -31.37
N VAL A 14 30.66 -4.63 -30.07
CA VAL A 14 29.61 -4.89 -29.08
C VAL A 14 28.82 -3.60 -28.92
N PHE A 15 27.71 -3.51 -29.66
CA PHE A 15 26.59 -2.66 -29.27
C PHE A 15 26.13 -3.16 -27.90
N SER A 16 26.63 -2.55 -26.83
CA SER A 16 25.94 -2.56 -25.56
C SER A 16 24.70 -1.70 -25.76
N CYS A 17 23.60 -2.36 -26.17
CA CYS A 17 22.27 -1.80 -26.09
C CYS A 17 22.03 -1.48 -24.62
N GLY A 18 22.35 -0.25 -24.23
CA GLY A 18 22.06 0.33 -22.93
C GLY A 18 20.56 0.60 -22.81
N CYS A 19 19.75 -0.46 -22.90
CA CYS A 19 18.40 -0.44 -22.36
C CYS A 19 18.51 -0.83 -20.89
N GLN A 20 19.03 0.08 -20.07
CA GLN A 20 18.74 0.06 -18.64
C GLN A 20 17.28 0.49 -18.49
N THR A 21 16.35 -0.46 -18.62
CA THR A 21 15.00 -0.28 -18.08
C THR A 21 15.08 -0.42 -16.57
N SER A 22 15.55 0.64 -15.90
CA SER A 22 15.12 0.92 -14.54
C SER A 22 13.93 1.88 -14.64
N THR A 23 12.80 1.34 -15.11
CA THR A 23 11.51 1.89 -14.71
C THR A 23 11.33 1.52 -13.24
N ASN A 24 11.93 2.32 -12.36
CA ASN A 24 11.39 2.53 -11.03
C ASN A 24 10.01 3.16 -11.23
N PHE A 25 8.99 2.32 -11.49
CA PHE A 25 7.64 2.66 -11.08
C PHE A 25 7.68 2.63 -9.56
N GLY A 26 8.06 3.77 -8.97
CA GLY A 26 8.10 3.98 -7.53
C GLY A 26 6.69 3.93 -6.97
N LYS A 27 6.12 2.73 -6.88
CA LYS A 27 5.03 2.44 -5.95
C LYS A 27 5.73 2.37 -4.60
N GLN A 28 5.58 3.42 -3.79
CA GLN A 28 5.79 3.25 -2.36
C GLN A 28 4.86 2.11 -1.93
N GLU A 29 5.42 1.07 -1.33
CA GLU A 29 4.61 -0.01 -0.75
C GLU A 29 3.70 0.62 0.30
N GLU A 30 2.38 0.46 0.14
CA GLU A 30 1.44 0.89 1.16
C GLU A 30 1.67 0.04 2.42
N PRO A 31 1.61 0.63 3.62
CA PRO A 31 1.81 -0.12 4.85
C PRO A 31 0.74 -1.21 5.03
N VAL A 32 1.17 -2.39 5.48
CA VAL A 32 0.27 -3.48 5.89
C VAL A 32 -0.18 -3.21 7.33
N TYR A 33 -1.50 -3.20 7.56
CA TYR A 33 -2.07 -2.94 8.88
C TYR A 33 -2.42 -4.25 9.58
N GLY A 34 -2.07 -4.38 10.86
CA GLY A 34 -2.55 -5.49 11.67
C GLY A 34 -4.02 -5.32 12.02
N LYS A 35 -4.86 -6.33 11.80
CA LYS A 35 -6.31 -6.27 12.08
C LYS A 35 -6.61 -5.77 13.49
N ARG A 36 -5.99 -6.37 14.51
CA ARG A 36 -6.15 -5.94 15.92
C ARG A 36 -5.72 -4.49 16.17
N ASN A 37 -4.73 -3.97 15.44
CA ASN A 37 -4.29 -2.58 15.63
C ASN A 37 -5.35 -1.61 15.12
N LEU A 38 -5.99 -1.92 13.99
CA LEU A 38 -7.09 -1.11 13.46
C LEU A 38 -8.25 -1.05 14.47
N GLU A 39 -8.64 -2.21 15.01
CA GLU A 39 -9.76 -2.33 15.96
C GLU A 39 -9.50 -1.66 17.31
N ILE A 40 -8.24 -1.55 17.75
CA ILE A 40 -7.87 -0.95 19.04
C ILE A 40 -7.55 0.54 18.92
N LEU A 41 -6.84 0.95 17.86
CA LEU A 41 -6.25 2.29 17.79
C LEU A 41 -7.18 3.33 17.16
N LEU A 42 -8.11 2.92 16.30
CA LEU A 42 -8.98 3.85 15.58
C LEU A 42 -10.18 4.38 16.38
N PRO A 43 -10.85 3.58 17.24
CA PRO A 43 -11.95 4.11 18.04
C PRO A 43 -11.53 5.32 18.87
N GLY A 44 -12.39 6.34 18.91
CA GLY A 44 -12.14 7.59 19.63
C GLY A 44 -11.31 8.62 18.86
N LYS A 45 -10.70 8.27 17.72
CA LYS A 45 -9.97 9.21 16.88
C LYS A 45 -10.89 10.09 16.05
N ASN A 46 -10.46 11.32 15.83
CA ASN A 46 -11.14 12.23 14.91
C ASN A 46 -10.70 12.00 13.45
N TYR A 47 -11.40 12.65 12.52
CA TYR A 47 -11.10 12.58 11.08
C TYR A 47 -9.64 12.85 10.71
N GLN A 48 -9.03 13.90 11.29
CA GLN A 48 -7.67 14.30 10.96
C GLN A 48 -6.68 13.23 11.42
N GLU A 49 -6.82 12.74 12.65
CA GLU A 49 -5.95 11.67 13.18
C GLU A 49 -6.05 10.39 12.34
N VAL A 50 -7.27 10.03 11.91
CA VAL A 50 -7.47 8.87 11.04
C VAL A 50 -6.79 9.08 9.68
N VAL A 51 -6.90 10.28 9.09
CA VAL A 51 -6.22 10.59 7.82
C VAL A 51 -4.70 10.60 7.97
N GLU A 52 -4.17 11.10 9.07
CA GLU A 52 -2.73 11.06 9.36
C GLU A 52 -2.22 9.62 9.48
N MET A 53 -3.06 8.69 9.97
CA MET A 53 -2.71 7.29 10.14
C MET A 53 -2.91 6.43 8.89
N LEU A 54 -4.02 6.60 8.17
CA LEU A 54 -4.46 5.70 7.08
C LEU A 54 -4.46 6.36 5.69
N GLY A 55 -4.25 7.68 5.63
CA GLY A 55 -4.48 8.49 4.46
C GLY A 55 -5.96 8.81 4.22
N GLN A 56 -6.24 9.33 3.03
CA GLN A 56 -7.61 9.61 2.60
C GLN A 56 -8.39 8.30 2.36
N PRO A 57 -9.70 8.26 2.70
CA PRO A 57 -10.52 7.09 2.44
C PRO A 57 -10.72 6.87 0.94
N ASN A 58 -10.93 5.61 0.55
CA ASN A 58 -11.26 5.24 -0.82
C ASN A 58 -12.72 5.59 -1.17
N GLY A 59 -13.60 5.64 -0.17
CA GLY A 59 -14.98 6.06 -0.31
C GLY A 59 -15.53 6.65 0.98
N ALA A 60 -16.54 7.50 0.86
CA ALA A 60 -17.27 8.05 1.99
C ALA A 60 -18.77 8.03 1.71
N GLY A 61 -19.55 7.72 2.74
CA GLY A 61 -21.00 7.75 2.72
C GLY A 61 -21.55 8.30 4.04
N GLY A 62 -22.86 8.44 4.12
CA GLY A 62 -23.55 8.84 5.33
C GLY A 62 -24.89 8.15 5.44
N ASP A 63 -25.43 8.11 6.65
CA ASP A 63 -26.80 7.66 6.86
C ASP A 63 -27.79 8.73 6.40
N ALA A 64 -29.07 8.34 6.25
CA ALA A 64 -30.10 9.27 5.80
C ALA A 64 -30.34 10.44 6.76
N SER A 65 -29.98 10.29 8.04
CA SER A 65 -30.10 11.35 9.04
C SER A 65 -28.94 12.36 9.00
N GLY A 66 -27.82 12.00 8.37
CA GLY A 66 -26.59 12.81 8.32
C GLY A 66 -25.82 12.84 9.64
N LEU A 67 -26.20 12.03 10.63
CA LEU A 67 -25.53 11.96 11.93
C LEU A 67 -24.31 11.04 11.89
N LEU A 68 -24.35 10.02 11.04
CA LEU A 68 -23.28 9.05 10.87
C LEU A 68 -22.60 9.24 9.53
N VAL A 69 -21.28 9.32 9.56
CA VAL A 69 -20.43 9.30 8.37
C VAL A 69 -19.69 7.99 8.36
N THR A 70 -19.67 7.30 7.22
CA THR A 70 -18.91 6.05 7.06
C THR A 70 -17.82 6.24 6.02
N TRP A 71 -16.59 5.88 6.37
CA TRP A 71 -15.45 5.86 5.47
C TRP A 71 -15.07 4.43 5.13
N GLU A 72 -14.80 4.17 3.86
CA GLU A 72 -14.29 2.90 3.36
C GLU A 72 -12.82 3.03 2.98
N TYR A 73 -12.00 2.09 3.47
CA TYR A 73 -10.61 1.92 3.07
C TYR A 73 -10.39 0.54 2.45
N ARG A 74 -9.50 0.51 1.45
CA ARG A 74 -8.97 -0.70 0.81
C ARG A 74 -7.49 -0.78 1.10
N ARG A 75 -7.12 -1.73 1.97
CA ARG A 75 -5.75 -1.91 2.46
C ARG A 75 -5.43 -3.38 2.61
N GLU A 76 -4.15 -3.69 2.55
CA GLU A 76 -3.64 -4.99 2.98
C GLU A 76 -3.75 -5.09 4.50
N VAL A 77 -4.32 -6.21 4.98
CA VAL A 77 -4.51 -6.44 6.41
C VAL A 77 -3.89 -7.77 6.81
N LEU A 78 -2.99 -7.73 7.80
CA LEU A 78 -2.46 -8.91 8.45
C LEU A 78 -3.45 -9.37 9.54
N ASP A 79 -3.97 -10.58 9.38
CA ASP A 79 -4.71 -11.26 10.44
C ASP A 79 -3.73 -11.91 11.41
N GLN A 80 -3.58 -11.33 12.60
CA GLN A 80 -2.62 -11.84 13.59
C GLN A 80 -3.00 -13.22 14.14
N ALA A 81 -4.26 -13.66 14.01
CA ALA A 81 -4.67 -14.98 14.48
C ALA A 81 -4.16 -16.11 13.57
N THR A 82 -4.12 -15.86 12.25
CA THR A 82 -3.71 -16.85 11.24
C THR A 82 -2.31 -16.60 10.67
N GLY A 83 -1.79 -15.38 10.81
CA GLY A 83 -0.53 -14.95 10.21
C GLY A 83 -0.63 -14.66 8.70
N LEU A 84 -1.84 -14.64 8.13
CA LEU A 84 -2.09 -14.39 6.71
C LEU A 84 -2.35 -12.91 6.44
N THR A 85 -1.80 -12.42 5.33
CA THR A 85 -2.09 -11.08 4.80
C THR A 85 -3.18 -11.16 3.74
N PHE A 86 -4.25 -10.40 3.92
CA PHE A 86 -5.37 -10.29 2.99
C PHE A 86 -5.25 -8.98 2.19
N TYR A 87 -4.97 -9.13 0.89
CA TYR A 87 -4.63 -8.02 0.00
C TYR A 87 -5.82 -7.17 -0.44
N LEU A 88 -7.04 -7.67 -0.30
CA LEU A 88 -8.26 -7.01 -0.78
C LEU A 88 -9.24 -6.66 0.34
N SER A 89 -8.74 -6.47 1.56
CA SER A 89 -9.57 -6.23 2.73
C SER A 89 -10.35 -4.92 2.64
N ARG A 90 -11.54 -4.91 3.25
CA ARG A 90 -12.36 -3.71 3.42
C ARG A 90 -12.34 -3.31 4.89
N ILE A 91 -12.00 -2.05 5.15
CA ILE A 91 -12.07 -1.46 6.48
C ILE A 91 -13.14 -0.37 6.43
N LEU A 92 -14.17 -0.49 7.24
CA LEU A 92 -15.23 0.50 7.39
C LEU A 92 -15.06 1.19 8.74
N LEU A 93 -14.99 2.52 8.71
CA LEU A 93 -14.96 3.36 9.90
C LEU A 93 -16.24 4.17 9.96
N THR A 94 -17.00 4.06 11.04
CA THR A 94 -18.18 4.90 11.27
C THR A 94 -17.84 5.98 12.27
N PHE A 95 -18.25 7.20 11.95
CA PHE A 95 -18.04 8.39 12.75
C PHE A 95 -19.37 8.97 13.18
N GLU A 96 -19.47 9.31 14.45
CA GLU A 96 -20.56 10.11 15.01
C GLU A 96 -19.97 11.44 15.48
N LYS A 97 -20.51 12.56 15.02
CA LYS A 97 -20.02 13.91 15.37
C LYS A 97 -18.50 14.10 15.17
N GLY A 98 -17.94 13.42 14.18
CA GLY A 98 -16.53 13.52 13.81
C GLY A 98 -15.57 12.63 14.60
N ILE A 99 -16.08 11.76 15.48
CA ILE A 99 -15.30 10.78 16.24
C ILE A 99 -15.60 9.38 15.74
N CYS A 100 -14.57 8.58 15.50
CA CYS A 100 -14.72 7.18 15.11
C CYS A 100 -15.32 6.38 16.27
N VAL A 101 -16.52 5.84 16.06
CA VAL A 101 -17.27 5.08 17.06
C VAL A 101 -17.33 3.59 16.74
N ASP A 102 -17.08 3.19 15.50
CA ASP A 102 -17.09 1.79 15.08
C ASP A 102 -16.03 1.52 14.00
N VAL A 103 -15.48 0.31 14.03
CA VAL A 103 -14.45 -0.20 13.12
C VAL A 103 -14.83 -1.61 12.72
N GLN A 104 -15.10 -1.82 11.44
CA GLN A 104 -15.38 -3.14 10.89
C GLN A 104 -14.29 -3.51 9.88
N VAL A 105 -13.69 -4.69 10.06
CA VAL A 105 -12.64 -5.21 9.18
C VAL A 105 -13.09 -6.50 8.54
N GLU A 106 -13.37 -6.44 7.25
CA GLU A 106 -13.71 -7.57 6.40
C GLU A 106 -12.46 -8.04 5.66
N LEU A 107 -12.00 -9.24 6.01
CA LEU A 107 -10.89 -9.91 5.34
C LEU A 107 -11.44 -10.70 4.15
N LEU A 108 -10.95 -10.43 2.94
CA LEU A 108 -11.41 -10.99 1.67
C LEU A 108 -10.30 -11.75 0.96
#